data_AF-A0A7S3TFN8-F1
#
_entry.id   AF-A0A7S3TFN8-F1
#
_cell.length_a   1.000
_cell.length_b   1.000
_cell.length_c   1.000
_cell.angle_alpha   90.00
_cell.angle_beta   90.00
_cell.angle_gamma   90.00
#
_symmetry.space_group_name_H-M   'P 1'
#
loop_
_entity.id
_entity.type
_entity.pdbx_description
1 polymer ?
#
loop_
_entity_poly.entity_id
_entity_poly.type
_entity_poly.pdbx_seq_one_letter_code
_entity_poly.pdbx_strand_id
1 'polypeptide(L)'
;LKDLPGTVKQEDLINKLDKDYKGDYDFLFIPKDHKGEGNRGFAFVNFRKKEKAEAFTKEYTGVKVSAFYGTEAKAEEEDKACEVAPARLSSLEGSIMRAQTSMSKVAAIARAAWAPSLFSADGAPLPFPLLSTAKGEKGERSPKAKKEKTEEEKAEAAERAEKKKEEKKDKEKAEAEERKAETTE
;
A
#
# COMPACT_ATOMS: atom_id res chain seq x y z
N LEU A 1 0.62 -7.09 0.80
CA LEU A 1 -0.36 -8.14 0.46
C LEU A 1 -1.64 -7.47 0.00
N LYS A 2 -2.13 -7.77 -1.19
CA LYS A 2 -3.44 -7.30 -1.69
C LYS A 2 -4.38 -8.50 -1.87
N ASP A 3 -5.66 -8.18 -2.03
CA ASP A 3 -6.74 -9.14 -2.26
C ASP A 3 -6.88 -10.14 -1.09
N LEU A 4 -6.73 -9.61 0.13
CA LEU A 4 -6.99 -10.33 1.36
C LEU A 4 -8.51 -10.51 1.55
N PRO A 5 -9.04 -11.72 1.79
CA PRO A 5 -10.46 -11.88 2.09
C PRO A 5 -10.86 -11.09 3.32
N GLY A 6 -12.01 -10.41 3.28
CA GLY A 6 -12.43 -9.50 4.36
C GLY A 6 -12.59 -10.13 5.74
N THR A 7 -12.76 -11.45 5.79
CA THR A 7 -12.92 -12.31 6.98
C THR A 7 -11.61 -12.62 7.70
N VAL A 8 -10.47 -12.57 6.99
CA VAL A 8 -9.15 -12.95 7.53
C VAL A 8 -8.75 -11.96 8.62
N LYS A 9 -8.41 -12.50 9.80
CA LYS A 9 -7.91 -11.67 10.91
C LYS A 9 -6.39 -11.65 10.91
N GLN A 10 -5.88 -10.74 11.75
CA GLN A 10 -4.44 -10.60 11.95
C GLN A 10 -3.79 -11.89 12.46
N GLU A 11 -4.46 -12.59 13.37
CA GLU A 11 -3.99 -13.86 13.95
C GLU A 11 -3.92 -14.97 12.90
N ASP A 12 -4.90 -15.05 11.99
CA ASP A 12 -4.94 -16.07 10.93
C ASP A 12 -3.76 -15.90 9.96
N LEU A 13 -3.48 -14.65 9.56
CA LEU A 13 -2.33 -14.35 8.69
C LEU A 13 -1.00 -14.61 9.40
N ILE A 14 -0.88 -14.29 10.69
CA ILE A 14 0.31 -14.59 11.51
C ILE A 14 0.54 -16.10 11.57
N ASN A 15 -0.48 -16.88 11.93
CA ASN A 15 -0.39 -18.34 12.03
C ASN A 15 0.01 -18.98 10.70
N LYS A 16 -0.41 -18.37 9.58
CA LYS A 16 -0.03 -18.82 8.27
C LYS A 16 1.42 -18.47 7.93
N LEU A 17 1.86 -17.23 8.16
CA LEU A 17 3.24 -16.81 7.88
C LEU A 17 4.25 -17.51 8.79
N ASP A 18 3.87 -17.84 10.02
CA ASP A 18 4.74 -18.54 10.97
C ASP A 18 5.11 -19.97 10.53
N LYS A 19 4.42 -20.55 9.54
CA LYS A 19 4.79 -21.88 9.01
C LYS A 19 6.09 -21.85 8.23
N ASP A 20 6.28 -20.82 7.40
CA ASP A 20 7.37 -20.77 6.41
C ASP A 20 8.33 -19.58 6.63
N TYR A 21 7.89 -18.56 7.37
CA TYR A 21 8.59 -17.26 7.51
C TYR A 21 8.77 -16.82 8.97
N LYS A 22 8.57 -17.70 9.96
CA LYS A 22 8.76 -17.33 11.37
C LYS A 22 10.16 -16.78 11.64
N GLY A 23 10.22 -15.60 12.26
CA GLY A 23 11.48 -14.88 12.53
C GLY A 23 12.04 -14.09 11.34
N ASP A 24 11.54 -14.32 10.12
CA ASP A 24 11.97 -13.59 8.91
C ASP A 24 11.23 -12.26 8.69
N TYR A 25 10.15 -12.01 9.44
CA TYR A 25 9.41 -10.74 9.43
C TYR A 25 9.35 -10.12 10.83
N ASP A 26 9.19 -8.80 10.88
CA ASP A 26 9.22 -8.02 12.13
C ASP A 26 8.03 -7.09 12.33
N PHE A 27 7.22 -6.90 11.28
CA PHE A 27 6.03 -6.06 11.32
C PHE A 27 4.93 -6.68 10.47
N LEU A 28 3.71 -6.67 11.00
CA LEU A 28 2.50 -7.06 10.29
C LEU A 28 1.35 -6.14 10.68
N PHE A 29 0.57 -5.71 9.70
CA PHE A 29 -0.58 -4.85 9.95
C PHE A 29 -1.71 -5.10 8.95
N ILE A 30 -2.90 -5.39 9.47
CA ILE A 30 -4.12 -5.53 8.68
C ILE A 30 -5.07 -4.37 9.05
N PRO A 31 -5.28 -3.39 8.16
CA PRO A 31 -6.21 -2.30 8.44
C PRO A 31 -7.66 -2.78 8.48
N LYS A 32 -8.39 -2.37 9.53
CA LYS A 32 -9.83 -2.61 9.66
C LYS A 32 -10.64 -1.82 8.64
N ASP A 33 -11.70 -2.40 8.12
CA ASP A 33 -12.69 -1.69 7.31
C ASP A 33 -13.53 -0.71 8.15
N HIS A 34 -13.87 0.43 7.56
CA HIS A 34 -14.62 1.49 8.23
C HIS A 34 -16.10 1.16 8.40
N LYS A 35 -16.65 0.25 7.56
CA LYS A 35 -18.03 -0.23 7.61
C LYS A 35 -18.23 -1.37 8.63
N GLY A 36 -17.15 -1.92 9.18
CA GLY A 36 -17.18 -2.69 10.42
C GLY A 36 -17.21 -4.21 10.30
N GLU A 37 -17.31 -4.79 9.10
CA GLU A 37 -17.48 -6.24 8.93
C GLU A 37 -16.19 -7.03 8.66
N GLY A 38 -15.02 -6.38 8.64
CA GLY A 38 -13.78 -7.08 8.30
C GLY A 38 -12.55 -6.20 8.12
N ASN A 39 -11.58 -6.72 7.37
CA ASN A 39 -10.40 -5.97 6.93
C ASN A 39 -10.65 -5.21 5.61
N ARG A 40 -9.70 -4.34 5.22
CA ARG A 40 -9.77 -3.51 4.01
C ARG A 40 -9.32 -4.20 2.72
N GLY A 41 -9.07 -5.50 2.73
CA GLY A 41 -8.61 -6.25 1.57
C GLY A 41 -7.10 -6.21 1.32
N PHE A 42 -6.31 -5.72 2.27
CA PHE A 42 -4.85 -5.71 2.17
C PHE A 42 -4.17 -5.79 3.52
N ALA A 43 -2.92 -6.25 3.52
CA ALA A 43 -2.05 -6.29 4.67
C ALA A 43 -0.65 -5.75 4.33
N PHE A 44 -0.02 -5.15 5.33
CA PHE A 44 1.38 -4.77 5.30
C PHE A 44 2.19 -5.80 6.08
N VAL A 45 3.30 -6.24 5.49
CA VAL A 45 4.27 -7.13 6.13
C VAL A 45 5.65 -6.57 5.84
N ASN A 46 6.50 -6.48 6.85
CA ASN A 46 7.90 -6.10 6.69
C ASN A 46 8.79 -7.31 6.97
N PHE A 47 9.60 -7.69 5.99
CA PHE A 47 10.58 -8.75 6.13
C PHE A 47 11.94 -8.16 6.54
N ARG A 48 12.66 -8.87 7.42
CA ARG A 48 14.00 -8.49 7.86
C ARG A 48 15.03 -8.57 6.74
N LYS A 49 14.83 -9.50 5.81
CA LYS A 49 15.73 -9.79 4.68
C LYS A 49 15.01 -9.58 3.37
N LYS A 50 15.66 -8.91 2.43
CA LYS A 50 15.14 -8.68 1.08
C LYS A 50 14.85 -9.99 0.35
N GLU A 51 15.74 -10.97 0.48
CA GLU A 51 15.62 -12.29 -0.14
C GLU A 51 14.33 -13.01 0.27
N LYS A 52 13.93 -12.88 1.54
CA LYS A 52 12.68 -13.46 2.07
C LYS A 52 11.45 -12.75 1.53
N ALA A 53 11.49 -11.43 1.41
CA ALA A 53 10.43 -10.66 0.75
C ALA A 53 10.27 -11.05 -0.72
N GLU A 54 11.37 -11.26 -1.44
CA GLU A 54 11.36 -11.68 -2.85
C GLU A 54 10.85 -13.12 -3.01
N ALA A 55 11.25 -14.04 -2.13
CA ALA A 55 10.73 -15.40 -2.09
C ALA A 55 9.20 -15.40 -1.85
N PHE A 56 8.76 -14.67 -0.82
CA PHE A 56 7.34 -14.51 -0.51
C PHE A 56 6.56 -13.88 -1.68
N THR A 57 7.13 -12.89 -2.34
CA THR A 57 6.51 -12.25 -3.52
C THR A 57 6.29 -13.26 -4.64
N LYS A 58 7.28 -14.11 -4.93
CA LYS A 58 7.19 -15.14 -6.00
C LYS A 58 6.21 -16.26 -5.64
N GLU A 59 6.21 -16.68 -4.38
CA GLU A 59 5.37 -17.77 -3.91
C GLU A 59 3.90 -17.35 -3.84
N TYR A 60 3.63 -16.09 -3.48
CA TYR A 60 2.28 -15.62 -3.20
C TYR A 60 1.61 -14.94 -4.40
N THR A 61 2.37 -14.27 -5.26
CA THR A 61 1.81 -13.54 -6.40
C THR A 61 1.24 -14.51 -7.43
N GLY A 62 -0.02 -14.31 -7.82
CA GLY A 62 -0.70 -15.16 -8.80
C GLY A 62 -1.34 -16.42 -8.19
N VAL A 63 -1.16 -16.67 -6.88
CA VAL A 63 -1.84 -17.77 -6.18
C VAL A 63 -3.31 -17.42 -5.99
N LYS A 64 -4.20 -18.38 -6.19
CA LYS A 64 -5.62 -18.15 -5.91
C LYS A 64 -5.84 -17.92 -4.43
N VAL A 65 -6.69 -16.96 -4.11
CA VAL A 65 -7.11 -16.65 -2.74
C VAL A 65 -7.64 -17.90 -2.03
N SER A 66 -8.41 -18.76 -2.71
CA SER A 66 -8.85 -20.06 -2.17
C SER A 66 -7.69 -21.01 -1.82
N ALA A 67 -6.65 -21.08 -2.64
CA ALA A 67 -5.48 -21.92 -2.37
C ALA A 67 -4.65 -21.41 -1.19
N PHE A 68 -4.61 -20.08 -0.99
CA PHE A 68 -3.89 -19.49 0.12
C PHE A 68 -4.74 -19.48 1.40
N TYR A 69 -5.92 -18.88 1.39
CA TYR A 69 -6.72 -18.67 2.60
C TYR A 69 -7.70 -19.81 2.90
N GLY A 70 -7.84 -20.79 2.01
CA GLY A 70 -8.75 -21.90 2.19
C GLY A 70 -10.18 -21.41 2.38
N THR A 71 -10.83 -21.90 3.44
CA THR A 71 -12.24 -21.63 3.77
C THR A 71 -12.51 -20.21 4.26
N GLU A 72 -11.47 -19.39 4.48
CA GLU A 72 -11.67 -17.99 4.87
C GLU A 72 -12.10 -17.13 3.67
N ALA A 73 -11.82 -17.56 2.44
CA ALA A 73 -12.26 -16.86 1.25
C ALA A 73 -13.80 -16.96 1.09
N LYS A 74 -14.46 -15.82 0.83
CA LYS A 74 -15.84 -15.85 0.33
C LYS A 74 -15.85 -16.38 -1.10
N ALA A 75 -16.92 -17.03 -1.53
CA ALA A 75 -17.07 -17.59 -2.88
C ALA A 75 -16.77 -16.57 -4.01
N GLU A 76 -17.12 -15.31 -3.80
CA GLU A 76 -16.87 -14.19 -4.72
C GLU A 76 -15.39 -13.73 -4.78
N GLU A 77 -14.55 -14.19 -3.84
CA GLU A 77 -13.14 -13.85 -3.73
C GLU A 77 -12.22 -15.03 -4.01
N GLU A 78 -12.73 -16.26 -4.06
CA GLU A 78 -11.95 -17.51 -4.23
C GLU A 78 -11.14 -17.54 -5.53
N ASP A 79 -11.66 -16.96 -6.61
CA ASP A 79 -11.00 -16.87 -7.93
C ASP A 79 -10.06 -15.69 -8.08
N LYS A 80 -10.06 -14.75 -7.12
CA LYS A 80 -9.11 -13.64 -7.16
C LYS A 80 -7.69 -14.17 -6.95
N ALA A 81 -6.76 -13.59 -7.69
CA ALA A 81 -5.34 -13.87 -7.50
C ALA A 81 -4.77 -12.91 -6.46
N CYS A 82 -4.04 -13.50 -5.54
CA CYS A 82 -3.22 -12.83 -4.56
C CYS A 82 -2.11 -12.00 -5.22
N GLU A 83 -1.90 -10.76 -4.77
CA GLU A 83 -0.80 -9.91 -5.26
C GLU A 83 0.10 -9.43 -4.11
N VAL A 84 1.42 -9.56 -4.28
CA VAL A 84 2.41 -8.89 -3.42
C VAL A 84 3.04 -7.75 -4.20
N ALA A 85 2.98 -6.55 -3.63
CA ALA A 85 3.66 -5.38 -4.15
C ALA A 85 4.42 -4.67 -3.03
N PRO A 86 5.55 -3.99 -3.34
CA PRO A 86 6.22 -3.11 -2.40
C PRO A 86 5.26 -2.09 -1.79
N ALA A 87 5.28 -1.98 -0.46
CA ALA A 87 4.41 -1.04 0.24
C ALA A 87 4.83 0.41 -0.05
N ARG A 88 3.85 1.26 -0.35
CA ARG A 88 4.07 2.72 -0.37
C ARG A 88 4.04 3.25 1.06
N LEU A 89 5.11 3.90 1.50
CA LEU A 89 5.23 4.41 2.87
C LEU A 89 4.05 5.30 3.26
N SER A 90 3.62 6.20 2.37
CA SER A 90 2.46 7.08 2.61
C SER A 90 1.14 6.32 2.81
N SER A 91 0.97 5.16 2.18
CA SER A 91 -0.21 4.29 2.36
C SER A 91 -0.18 3.61 3.73
N LEU A 92 1.00 3.16 4.15
CA LEU A 92 1.21 2.58 5.47
C LEU A 92 0.98 3.62 6.56
N GLU A 93 1.65 4.78 6.48
CA GLU A 93 1.51 5.89 7.41
C GLU A 93 0.04 6.34 7.51
N GLY A 94 -0.63 6.54 6.38
CA GLY A 94 -2.05 6.90 6.37
C GLY A 94 -2.95 5.83 6.99
N SER A 95 -2.60 4.54 6.85
CA SER A 95 -3.36 3.44 7.45
C SER A 95 -3.13 3.34 8.96
N ILE A 96 -1.90 3.51 9.43
CA ILE A 96 -1.56 3.59 10.85
C ILE A 96 -2.24 4.81 11.48
N MET A 97 -2.14 5.99 10.86
CA MET A 97 -2.77 7.21 11.36
C MET A 97 -4.29 7.05 11.48
N ARG A 98 -4.95 6.50 10.45
CA ARG A 98 -6.40 6.22 10.53
C ARG A 98 -6.73 5.21 11.63
N ALA A 99 -5.95 4.14 11.73
CA ALA A 99 -6.12 3.15 12.77
C ALA A 99 -5.93 3.75 14.16
N GLN A 100 -5.06 4.75 14.34
CA GLN A 100 -4.87 5.46 15.61
C GLN A 100 -5.97 6.51 15.88
N THR A 101 -6.43 7.25 14.87
CA THR A 101 -7.45 8.30 15.00
C THR A 101 -8.86 7.75 15.17
N SER A 102 -9.21 6.62 14.52
CA SER A 102 -10.50 5.95 14.72
C SER A 102 -10.64 5.32 16.12
N MET A 103 -9.56 5.32 16.93
CA MET A 103 -9.50 4.73 18.28
C MET A 103 -10.00 5.63 19.39
N SER A 104 -10.39 6.88 19.13
CA SER A 104 -10.83 7.80 20.21
C SER A 104 -12.16 7.40 20.87
N LYS A 105 -12.86 6.36 20.40
CA LYS A 105 -14.20 5.97 20.88
C LYS A 105 -14.40 4.45 21.12
N VAL A 106 -13.38 3.60 21.00
CA VAL A 106 -13.53 2.12 21.11
C VAL A 106 -12.72 1.57 22.28
N ALA A 107 -13.33 0.64 23.04
CA ALA A 107 -12.75 -0.04 24.20
C ALA A 107 -11.37 -0.68 23.91
N ALA A 108 -10.46 -0.60 24.89
CA ALA A 108 -9.04 -0.97 24.77
C ALA A 108 -8.74 -2.39 24.24
N ILE A 109 -9.67 -3.33 24.36
CA ILE A 109 -9.52 -4.71 23.91
C ILE A 109 -9.69 -4.83 22.40
N ALA A 110 -10.70 -4.17 21.81
CA ALA A 110 -10.85 -4.11 20.36
C ALA A 110 -9.74 -3.28 19.68
N ARG A 111 -9.07 -2.42 20.45
CA ARG A 111 -7.85 -1.69 20.06
C ARG A 111 -6.65 -2.61 19.83
N ALA A 112 -6.53 -3.75 20.52
CA ALA A 112 -5.40 -4.66 20.38
C ALA A 112 -5.50 -5.53 19.11
N ALA A 113 -6.71 -5.99 18.76
CA ALA A 113 -6.91 -6.94 17.66
C ALA A 113 -6.61 -6.38 16.25
N TRP A 114 -6.68 -5.05 16.09
CA TRP A 114 -6.43 -4.36 14.81
C TRP A 114 -5.23 -3.41 14.87
N ALA A 115 -4.44 -3.46 15.96
CA ALA A 115 -3.20 -2.71 16.06
C ALA A 115 -2.10 -3.41 15.25
N PRO A 116 -1.12 -2.70 14.70
CA PRO A 116 0.03 -3.34 14.06
C PRO A 116 0.75 -4.28 15.06
N SER A 117 1.10 -5.47 14.61
CA SER A 117 1.93 -6.41 15.35
C SER A 117 3.40 -6.20 15.02
N LEU A 118 4.23 -6.24 16.05
CA LEU A 118 5.68 -6.28 15.94
C LEU A 118 6.20 -7.63 16.40
N PHE A 119 7.35 -8.04 15.90
CA PHE A 119 7.98 -9.32 16.25
C PHE A 119 9.46 -9.16 16.55
N SER A 120 9.96 -9.93 17.53
CA SER A 120 11.39 -10.07 17.83
C SER A 120 12.09 -10.93 16.76
N ALA A 121 13.42 -10.97 16.79
CA ALA A 121 14.23 -11.81 15.90
C ALA A 121 13.85 -13.31 16.03
N ASP A 122 13.44 -13.73 17.23
CA ASP A 122 12.98 -15.09 17.52
C ASP A 122 11.54 -15.36 17.07
N GLY A 123 10.86 -14.37 16.47
CA GLY A 123 9.46 -14.46 16.07
C GLY A 123 8.46 -14.26 17.22
N ALA A 124 8.92 -13.88 18.41
CA ALA A 124 8.04 -13.57 19.54
C ALA A 124 7.29 -12.24 19.33
N PRO A 125 5.98 -12.15 19.64
CA PRO A 125 5.22 -10.91 19.48
C PRO A 125 5.69 -9.84 20.46
N LEU A 126 5.81 -8.61 19.98
CA LEU A 126 6.16 -7.41 20.74
C LEU A 126 4.97 -6.45 20.81
N PRO A 127 4.76 -5.76 21.93
CA PRO A 127 3.73 -4.73 22.02
C PRO A 127 4.05 -3.59 21.05
N PHE A 128 3.03 -3.10 20.34
CA PHE A 128 3.21 -1.92 19.50
C PHE A 128 3.55 -0.70 20.38
N PRO A 129 4.63 0.04 20.09
CA PRO A 129 5.01 1.18 20.91
C PRO A 129 3.88 2.21 20.87
N LEU A 130 3.47 2.65 22.06
CA LEU A 130 2.68 3.87 22.16
C LEU A 130 3.59 4.99 21.67
N LEU A 131 3.31 5.52 20.49
CA LEU A 131 3.88 6.80 20.08
C LEU A 131 3.33 7.83 21.07
N SER A 132 4.06 8.02 22.17
CA SER A 132 3.84 9.15 23.06
C SER A 132 3.77 10.37 22.17
N THR A 133 2.76 11.22 22.35
CA THR A 133 2.76 12.57 21.80
C THR A 133 3.84 13.37 22.52
N ALA A 134 5.10 12.95 22.37
CA ALA A 134 6.27 13.59 22.90
C ALA A 134 6.58 14.74 21.95
N LYS A 135 6.09 15.91 22.34
CA LYS A 135 6.60 17.20 21.92
C LYS A 135 8.13 17.19 22.07
N GLY A 136 8.82 16.94 20.95
CA GLY A 136 10.20 17.28 20.65
C GLY A 136 11.28 16.75 21.58
N GLU A 137 12.06 15.79 21.10
CA GLU A 137 13.49 15.71 21.41
C GLU A 137 14.27 15.33 20.15
N LYS A 138 15.35 16.07 19.92
CA LYS A 138 16.26 16.00 18.76
C LYS A 138 17.31 14.90 19.00
N GLY A 139 17.68 14.21 17.91
CA GLY A 139 18.88 13.37 17.79
C GLY A 139 18.52 12.10 17.03
N GLU A 140 19.13 11.68 15.91
CA GLU A 140 20.47 11.90 15.41
C GLU A 140 20.44 11.69 13.88
N ARG A 141 21.19 12.50 13.11
CA ARG A 141 21.21 12.45 11.64
C ARG A 141 22.32 11.53 11.15
N SER A 142 22.03 10.77 10.09
CA SER A 142 23.04 10.32 9.13
C SER A 142 22.55 10.57 7.69
N PRO A 143 23.46 10.81 6.73
CA PRO A 143 23.25 11.78 5.66
C PRO A 143 22.48 11.18 4.48
N LYS A 144 21.37 11.81 4.10
CA LYS A 144 20.71 11.58 2.82
C LYS A 144 21.39 12.47 1.77
N ALA A 145 22.09 11.84 0.83
CA ALA A 145 22.53 12.47 -0.40
C ALA A 145 21.32 13.14 -1.09
N LYS A 146 21.39 14.46 -1.25
CA LYS A 146 20.48 15.22 -2.11
C LYS A 146 20.77 14.83 -3.56
N LYS A 147 19.82 14.18 -4.23
CA LYS A 147 19.75 14.24 -5.70
C LYS A 147 19.09 15.57 -6.04
N GLU A 148 19.90 16.57 -6.39
CA GLU A 148 19.44 17.72 -7.18
C GLU A 148 18.96 17.20 -8.53
N LYS A 149 17.76 17.61 -8.94
CA LYS A 149 17.29 17.46 -10.32
C LYS A 149 17.98 18.56 -11.14
N THR A 150 18.71 18.14 -12.16
CA THR A 150 19.41 19.03 -13.10
C THR A 150 18.41 19.87 -13.89
N GLU A 151 18.81 21.12 -14.18
CA GLU A 151 18.03 22.14 -14.90
C GLU A 151 17.54 21.67 -16.28
N GLU A 152 18.27 20.75 -16.89
CA GLU A 152 18.00 20.12 -18.20
C GLU A 152 16.68 19.32 -18.22
N GLU A 153 16.36 18.59 -17.14
CA GLU A 153 15.13 17.78 -17.05
C GLU A 153 13.88 18.65 -16.87
N LYS A 154 14.04 19.88 -16.35
CA LYS A 154 12.96 20.88 -16.27
C LYS A 154 12.74 21.58 -17.62
N ALA A 155 13.80 21.84 -18.38
CA ALA A 155 13.70 22.47 -19.69
C ALA A 155 13.00 21.55 -20.70
N GLU A 156 13.33 20.25 -20.72
CA GLU A 156 12.72 19.29 -21.64
C GLU A 156 11.21 19.09 -21.38
N ALA A 157 10.80 19.12 -20.10
CA ALA A 157 9.38 19.02 -19.72
C ALA A 157 8.56 20.26 -20.14
N ALA A 158 9.18 21.45 -20.17
CA ALA A 158 8.53 22.68 -20.60
C ALA A 158 8.37 22.73 -22.12
N GLU A 159 9.41 22.37 -22.89
CA GLU A 159 9.34 22.38 -24.36
C GLU A 159 8.29 21.39 -24.90
N ARG A 160 8.18 20.21 -24.27
CA ARG A 160 7.18 19.19 -24.67
C ARG A 160 5.74 19.63 -24.40
N ALA A 161 5.53 20.53 -23.44
CA ALA A 161 4.21 21.07 -23.13
C ALA A 161 3.78 22.16 -24.14
N GLU A 162 4.73 22.95 -24.65
CA GLU A 162 4.44 24.00 -25.65
C GLU A 162 4.12 23.42 -27.03
N LYS A 163 4.90 22.42 -27.51
CA LYS A 163 4.61 21.73 -28.78
C LYS A 163 3.21 21.11 -28.82
N LYS A 164 2.76 20.56 -27.70
CA LYS A 164 1.44 19.92 -27.61
C LYS A 164 0.29 20.93 -27.61
N LYS A 165 0.56 22.20 -27.30
CA LYS A 165 -0.42 23.29 -27.29
C LYS A 165 -0.57 23.93 -28.68
N GLU A 166 0.52 24.01 -29.44
CA GLU A 166 0.49 24.44 -30.86
C GLU A 166 -0.25 23.42 -31.74
N GLU A 167 0.08 22.12 -31.62
CA GLU A 167 -0.54 21.07 -32.44
C GLU A 167 -2.07 20.97 -32.24
N LYS A 168 -2.55 21.30 -31.02
CA LYS A 168 -3.99 21.36 -30.73
C LYS A 168 -4.67 22.57 -31.38
N LYS A 169 -3.97 23.70 -31.50
CA LYS A 169 -4.50 24.94 -32.07
C LYS A 169 -4.62 24.85 -33.59
N ASP A 170 -3.65 24.23 -34.27
CA ASP A 170 -3.72 24.00 -35.71
C ASP A 170 -4.82 23.02 -36.10
N LYS A 171 -5.03 21.96 -35.29
CA LYS A 171 -6.12 21.02 -35.51
C LYS A 171 -7.50 21.67 -35.38
N GLU A 172 -7.68 22.56 -34.41
CA GLU A 172 -8.95 23.26 -34.20
C GLU A 172 -9.24 24.30 -35.30
N LYS A 173 -8.19 24.89 -35.89
CA LYS A 173 -8.32 25.83 -37.01
C LYS A 173 -8.66 25.12 -38.34
N ALA A 174 -8.09 23.93 -38.58
CA ALA A 174 -8.41 23.14 -39.77
C ALA A 174 -9.86 22.64 -39.75
N GLU A 175 -10.37 22.18 -38.61
CA GLU A 175 -11.75 21.70 -38.47
C GLU A 175 -12.78 22.84 -38.64
N ALA A 176 -12.40 24.08 -38.33
CA ALA A 176 -13.26 25.26 -38.50
C ALA A 176 -13.33 25.80 -39.94
N GLU A 177 -12.33 25.54 -40.78
CA GLU A 177 -12.39 25.90 -42.21
C GLU A 177 -13.15 24.87 -43.03
N GLU A 178 -13.02 23.57 -42.72
CA GLU A 178 -13.77 22.52 -43.42
C GLU A 178 -15.29 22.68 -43.25
N ARG A 179 -15.74 23.05 -42.04
CA ARG A 179 -17.16 23.34 -41.76
C ARG A 179 -17.72 24.56 -42.48
N LYS A 180 -16.88 25.47 -42.98
CA LYS A 180 -17.32 26.67 -43.72
C LYS A 180 -17.44 26.42 -45.23
N ALA A 181 -16.77 25.40 -45.77
CA ALA A 181 -16.87 25.04 -47.18
C ALA A 181 -18.16 24.26 -47.50
N GLU A 182 -18.74 23.55 -46.53
CA GLU A 182 -19.94 22.71 -46.74
C GLU A 182 -21.29 23.48 -46.65
N THR A 183 -21.28 24.78 -46.37
CA THR A 183 -22.51 25.61 -46.27
C THR A 183 -22.74 26.53 -47.48
N THR A 184 -21.98 26.35 -48.56
CA THR A 184 -22.14 27.15 -49.80
C THR A 184 -22.30 26.23 -51.01
N GLU A 185 -23.39 25.47 -51.06
CA GLU A 185 -23.99 24.96 -52.30
C GLU A 185 -25.52 25.04 -52.20
#